data_AF-A0A3Q4GRV9-F1
#
_entry.id   AF-A0A3Q4GRV9-F1
#
_cell.length_a   1.000
_cell.length_b   1.000
_cell.length_c   1.000
_cell.angle_alpha   90.00
_cell.angle_beta   90.00
_cell.angle_gamma   90.00
#
_symmetry.space_group_name_H-M   'P 1'
#
loop_
_entity.id
_entity.type
_entity.pdbx_description
1 polymer ?
#
loop_
_entity_poly.entity_id
_entity_poly.type
_entity_poly.pdbx_seq_one_letter_code
_entity_poly.pdbx_strand_id
1 'polypeptide(L)'
;MGCCYSSENENTTQEETKPLISPNPPSKPLNGGTGWNPGTSSSALSNEQALLSSILTKTAQNIIDVSAADAIMVEPHEYMDRARQYSTKMTVLSTSLPQNKALALPSLTSQPHQVLASDLVPYSDVQQVSICNIL
;
A
#
# COMPACT_ATOMS: atom_id res chain seq x y z
N MET A 1 5.69 8.62 -46.85
CA MET A 1 4.27 8.50 -46.46
C MET A 1 4.12 9.25 -45.14
N GLY A 2 4.11 10.59 -45.05
CA GLY A 2 3.48 11.55 -45.95
C GLY A 2 2.00 11.64 -45.63
N CYS A 3 1.61 12.42 -44.61
CA CYS A 3 0.34 13.13 -44.51
C CYS A 3 0.42 14.17 -43.37
N CYS A 4 0.47 15.43 -43.75
CA CYS A 4 0.26 16.61 -42.92
C CYS A 4 -1.24 16.79 -42.65
N TYR A 5 -1.61 17.35 -41.50
CA TYR A 5 -2.91 18.01 -41.34
C TYR A 5 -2.72 19.28 -40.51
N SER A 6 -2.74 20.41 -41.20
CA SER A 6 -2.92 21.73 -40.62
C SER A 6 -4.37 22.13 -40.88
N SER A 7 -5.08 22.51 -39.82
CA SER A 7 -6.27 23.36 -39.96
C SER A 7 -5.98 24.65 -39.21
N GLU A 8 -5.81 25.69 -40.00
CA GLU A 8 -5.94 27.08 -39.62
C GLU A 8 -7.33 27.34 -39.02
N ASN A 9 -7.38 28.02 -37.87
CA ASN A 9 -8.52 28.85 -37.51
C ASN A 9 -8.02 30.00 -36.63
N GLU A 10 -7.76 31.13 -37.27
CA GLU A 10 -7.48 32.42 -36.65
C GLU A 10 -8.75 32.99 -36.01
N ASN A 11 -8.75 33.21 -34.70
CA ASN A 11 -9.52 34.27 -34.05
C ASN A 11 -8.80 34.81 -32.80
N THR A 12 -7.92 35.77 -33.06
CA THR A 12 -7.61 36.95 -32.23
C THR A 12 -8.24 37.02 -30.83
N THR A 13 -7.41 36.92 -29.77
CA THR A 13 -7.40 37.87 -28.62
C THR A 13 -6.26 37.56 -27.63
N GLN A 14 -5.40 38.56 -27.42
CA GLN A 14 -4.80 38.96 -26.14
C GLN A 14 -3.77 38.05 -25.45
N GLU A 15 -2.49 38.36 -25.70
CA GLU A 15 -1.55 38.89 -24.70
C GLU A 15 -1.64 38.36 -23.23
N GLU A 16 -1.02 37.21 -22.96
CA GLU A 16 -0.58 36.77 -21.62
C GLU A 16 0.45 35.64 -21.85
N THR A 17 1.73 35.73 -21.54
CA THR A 17 2.28 35.85 -20.20
C THR A 17 3.75 36.26 -20.31
N LYS A 18 4.03 37.45 -19.81
CA LYS A 18 5.37 38.03 -19.61
C LYS A 18 6.18 37.16 -18.64
N PRO A 19 7.41 36.72 -18.96
CA PRO A 19 8.27 36.07 -17.99
C PRO A 19 8.57 37.03 -16.82
N LEU A 20 8.25 36.64 -15.58
CA LEU A 20 8.51 37.40 -14.35
C LEU A 20 9.96 37.25 -13.84
N ILE A 21 10.89 36.78 -14.66
CA ILE A 21 12.26 36.50 -14.24
C ILE A 21 13.18 37.56 -14.83
N SER A 22 13.54 38.53 -13.97
CA SER A 22 14.70 39.40 -14.22
C SER A 22 15.97 38.53 -14.30
N PRO A 23 16.83 38.67 -15.32
CA PRO A 23 18.12 38.01 -15.33
C PRO A 23 19.00 38.65 -14.25
N ASN A 24 19.30 37.90 -13.19
CA ASN A 24 20.15 38.36 -12.10
C ASN A 24 21.61 38.53 -12.60
N PRO A 25 22.29 39.67 -12.39
CA PRO A 25 23.70 39.85 -12.75
C PRO A 25 24.66 39.24 -11.68
N PRO A 26 25.97 39.11 -11.99
CA PRO A 26 26.76 37.93 -11.63
C PRO A 26 27.59 38.01 -10.33
N SER A 27 27.82 36.83 -9.74
CA SER A 27 28.96 36.35 -8.93
C SER A 27 29.71 37.29 -7.95
N LYS A 28 29.76 36.89 -6.67
CA LYS A 28 31.00 36.90 -5.86
C LYS A 28 30.92 35.99 -4.61
N PRO A 29 31.88 35.08 -4.37
CA PRO A 29 32.06 34.46 -3.06
C PRO A 29 32.95 35.37 -2.20
N LEU A 30 32.51 35.72 -0.99
CA LEU A 30 33.38 36.36 -0.01
C LEU A 30 33.33 35.60 1.30
N ASN A 31 34.41 34.84 1.48
CA ASN A 31 34.88 34.19 2.68
C ASN A 31 34.88 35.14 3.90
N GLY A 32 34.49 34.66 5.10
CA GLY A 32 34.87 35.35 6.35
C GLY A 32 34.06 35.09 7.61
N GLY A 33 34.56 34.19 8.47
CA GLY A 33 34.39 34.19 9.94
C GLY A 33 33.10 33.56 10.48
N THR A 34 33.05 32.75 11.55
CA THR A 34 33.96 32.52 12.67
C THR A 34 33.54 31.22 13.39
N GLY A 35 34.51 30.46 13.92
CA GLY A 35 34.34 29.60 15.11
C GLY A 35 33.61 28.26 14.98
N TRP A 36 34.22 27.26 14.34
CA TRP A 36 33.89 25.87 14.67
C TRP A 36 34.58 25.49 15.98
N ASN A 37 33.79 25.45 17.07
CA ASN A 37 34.20 24.84 18.34
C ASN A 37 34.39 23.33 18.15
N PRO A 38 35.61 22.77 18.30
CA PRO A 38 35.79 21.33 18.40
C PRO A 38 35.66 20.95 19.88
N GLY A 39 34.43 20.79 20.36
CA GLY A 39 34.22 20.59 21.81
C GLY A 39 32.90 19.99 22.25
N THR A 40 32.04 19.54 21.33
CA THR A 40 30.84 18.76 21.69
C THR A 40 31.04 17.31 21.28
N SER A 41 30.81 16.41 22.22
CA SER A 41 30.86 14.96 22.06
C SER A 41 30.10 14.55 20.78
N SER A 42 30.86 14.07 19.80
CA SER A 42 30.37 13.63 18.49
C SER A 42 29.19 12.63 18.57
N SER A 43 29.08 11.89 19.67
CA SER A 43 27.97 10.96 19.93
C SER A 43 26.62 11.63 20.20
N ALA A 44 26.59 12.82 20.83
CA ALA A 44 25.34 13.53 21.10
C ALA A 44 24.76 14.14 19.82
N LEU A 45 25.62 14.76 18.99
CA LEU A 45 25.29 15.26 17.66
C LEU A 45 24.78 14.15 16.72
N SER A 46 25.39 12.95 16.78
CA SER A 46 24.93 11.81 15.98
C SER A 46 23.54 11.31 16.40
N ASN A 47 23.20 11.39 17.69
CA ASN A 47 21.88 10.98 18.19
C ASN A 47 20.79 11.99 17.80
N GLU A 48 21.09 13.28 17.87
CA GLU A 48 20.19 14.34 17.40
C GLU A 48 19.92 14.21 15.89
N GLN A 49 20.97 13.96 15.09
CA GLN A 49 20.81 13.71 13.65
C GLN A 49 20.00 12.44 13.35
N ALA A 50 20.19 11.35 14.13
CA ALA A 50 19.38 10.13 14.00
C ALA A 50 17.92 10.37 14.37
N LEU A 51 17.64 11.16 15.41
CA LEU A 51 16.30 11.56 15.80
C LEU A 51 15.61 12.37 14.70
N LEU A 52 16.31 13.36 14.14
CA LEU A 52 15.80 14.16 13.02
C LEU A 52 15.53 13.29 11.78
N SER A 53 16.42 12.34 11.46
CA SER A 53 16.21 11.38 10.39
C SER A 53 14.97 10.50 10.63
N SER A 54 14.78 10.02 11.86
CA SER A 54 13.58 9.25 12.23
C SER A 54 12.30 10.07 12.10
N ILE A 55 12.32 11.33 12.53
CA ILE A 55 11.18 12.26 12.38
C ILE A 55 10.84 12.43 10.90
N LEU A 56 11.84 12.66 10.05
CA LEU A 56 11.63 12.82 8.61
C LEU A 56 11.11 11.54 7.96
N THR A 57 11.70 10.38 8.24
CA THR A 57 11.25 9.08 7.69
C THR A 57 9.82 8.76 8.14
N LYS A 58 9.51 8.93 9.42
CA LYS A 58 8.16 8.71 9.94
C LYS A 58 7.15 9.68 9.33
N THR A 59 7.53 10.94 9.15
CA THR A 59 6.67 11.95 8.51
C THR A 59 6.42 11.58 7.06
N ALA A 60 7.45 11.20 6.29
CA ALA A 60 7.32 10.77 4.91
C ALA A 60 6.44 9.52 4.74
N GLN A 61 6.48 8.58 5.69
CA GLN A 61 5.60 7.40 5.70
C GLN A 61 4.13 7.73 6.03
N ASN A 62 3.88 8.81 6.78
CA ASN A 62 2.54 9.19 7.22
C ASN A 62 1.85 10.19 6.29
N ILE A 63 2.60 10.91 5.46
CA ILE A 63 2.04 11.80 4.45
C ILE A 63 1.44 10.95 3.32
N ILE A 64 0.22 11.28 2.92
CA ILE A 64 -0.48 10.61 1.82
C ILE A 64 -0.11 11.33 0.52
N ASP A 65 0.43 10.59 -0.44
CA ASP A 65 0.58 11.08 -1.81
C ASP A 65 -0.78 11.03 -2.52
N VAL A 66 -1.41 12.19 -2.66
CA VAL A 66 -2.70 12.34 -3.34
C VAL A 66 -2.62 12.17 -4.87
N SER A 67 -1.41 12.16 -5.43
CA SER A 67 -1.16 11.98 -6.87
C SER A 67 -0.87 10.52 -7.26
N ALA A 68 -0.64 9.63 -6.30
CA ALA A 68 -0.34 8.21 -6.54
C ALA A 68 -1.57 7.37 -7.01
N ALA A 69 -2.66 8.00 -7.45
CA ALA A 69 -3.86 7.34 -7.94
C ALA A 69 -3.68 6.68 -9.32
N ASP A 70 -2.68 7.12 -10.09
CA ASP A 70 -2.28 6.42 -11.30
C ASP A 70 -1.70 5.08 -10.90
N ALA A 71 -2.33 4.00 -11.35
CA ALA A 71 -1.90 2.64 -11.05
C ALA A 71 -0.38 2.54 -11.28
N ILE A 72 0.37 2.18 -10.23
CA ILE A 72 1.79 1.84 -10.36
C ILE A 72 1.84 0.66 -11.32
N MET A 73 2.02 0.96 -12.61
CA MET A 73 2.15 -0.03 -13.65
C MET A 73 3.55 -0.60 -13.47
N VAL A 74 3.67 -1.59 -12.59
CA VAL A 74 4.83 -2.46 -12.56
C VAL A 74 5.03 -2.95 -13.98
N GLU A 75 6.27 -2.85 -14.46
CA GLU A 75 6.54 -3.24 -15.83
C GLU A 75 6.17 -4.73 -15.99
N PRO A 76 5.49 -5.15 -17.07
CA PRO A 76 4.96 -6.50 -17.18
C PRO A 76 6.02 -7.61 -16.94
N HIS A 77 7.27 -7.38 -17.34
CA HIS A 77 8.37 -8.31 -17.11
C HIS A 77 8.70 -8.48 -15.62
N GLU A 78 8.72 -7.40 -14.82
CA GLU A 78 8.95 -7.42 -13.37
C GLU A 78 7.84 -8.20 -12.66
N TYR A 79 6.59 -7.99 -13.09
CA TYR A 79 5.46 -8.74 -12.57
C TYR A 79 5.59 -10.24 -12.83
N MET A 80 5.93 -10.62 -14.07
CA MET A 80 6.07 -12.02 -14.45
C MET A 80 7.23 -12.72 -13.74
N ASP A 81 8.35 -12.02 -13.55
CA ASP A 81 9.48 -12.54 -12.76
C ASP A 81 9.12 -12.70 -11.29
N ARG A 82 8.44 -11.71 -10.69
CA ARG A 82 7.94 -11.79 -9.32
C ARG A 82 6.95 -12.94 -9.13
N ALA A 83 6.04 -13.15 -10.08
CA ALA A 83 5.10 -14.27 -10.08
C ALA A 83 5.81 -15.62 -10.13
N ARG A 84 6.83 -15.77 -10.99
CA ARG A 84 7.68 -16.97 -11.02
C ARG A 84 8.40 -17.20 -9.69
N GLN A 85 9.01 -16.16 -9.13
CA GLN A 85 9.71 -16.25 -7.83
C GLN A 85 8.76 -16.70 -6.71
N TYR A 86 7.55 -16.14 -6.64
CA TYR A 86 6.56 -16.55 -5.66
C TYR A 86 6.07 -17.98 -5.87
N SER A 87 5.85 -18.39 -7.12
CA SER A 87 5.49 -19.77 -7.44
C SER A 87 6.55 -20.78 -6.98
N THR A 88 7.83 -20.50 -7.25
CA THR A 88 8.95 -21.34 -6.79
C THR A 88 9.03 -21.39 -5.26
N LYS A 89 8.97 -20.23 -4.59
CA LYS A 89 8.98 -20.15 -3.12
C LYS A 89 7.80 -20.93 -2.52
N MET A 90 6.61 -20.79 -3.09
CA MET A 90 5.41 -21.49 -2.65
C MET A 90 5.54 -23.01 -2.81
N THR A 91 6.15 -23.48 -3.90
CA THR A 91 6.39 -24.92 -4.14
C THR A 91 7.35 -25.52 -3.11
N VAL A 92 8.41 -24.80 -2.74
CA VAL A 92 9.33 -25.23 -1.68
C VAL A 92 8.64 -25.27 -0.31
N LEU A 93 7.80 -24.27 -0.02
CA LEU A 93 7.03 -24.25 1.23
C LEU A 93 5.94 -25.33 1.27
N SER A 94 5.28 -25.64 0.15
CA SER A 94 4.20 -26.63 0.10
C SER A 94 4.69 -28.06 0.28
N THR A 95 5.96 -28.34 -0.02
CA THR A 95 6.59 -29.66 0.23
C THR A 95 7.06 -29.84 1.66
N SER A 96 7.32 -28.76 2.40
CA SER A 96 7.75 -28.80 3.80
C SER A 96 6.60 -28.66 4.79
N LEU A 97 5.48 -28.08 4.37
CA LEU A 97 4.27 -27.96 5.18
C LEU A 97 3.37 -29.20 4.99
N PRO A 98 2.76 -29.76 6.06
CA PRO A 98 1.76 -30.81 5.89
C PRO A 98 0.65 -30.32 4.96
N GLN A 99 0.34 -31.11 3.92
CA GLN A 99 -0.72 -30.78 2.97
C GLN A 99 -2.04 -30.55 3.71
N ASN A 100 -2.51 -29.29 3.67
CA ASN A 100 -3.86 -28.92 4.05
C ASN A 100 -4.83 -29.47 3.00
N LYS A 101 -5.07 -30.79 3.04
CA LYS A 101 -6.30 -31.32 2.43
C LYS A 101 -7.48 -30.70 3.17
N ALA A 102 -8.50 -30.29 2.42
CA ALA A 102 -9.75 -29.86 3.03
C ALA A 102 -10.20 -30.97 4.01
N LEU A 103 -10.44 -30.58 5.26
CA LEU A 103 -10.88 -31.52 6.27
C LEU A 103 -12.23 -32.10 5.83
N ALA A 104 -12.34 -33.42 5.84
CA ALA A 104 -13.61 -34.08 5.60
C ALA A 104 -14.61 -33.66 6.70
N LEU A 105 -15.88 -33.54 6.34
CA LEU A 105 -16.94 -33.30 7.32
C LEU A 105 -16.93 -34.42 8.37
N PRO A 106 -17.09 -34.09 9.67
CA PRO A 106 -17.12 -35.11 10.71
C PRO A 106 -18.33 -36.02 10.51
N SER A 107 -18.14 -37.33 10.66
CA SER A 107 -19.25 -38.28 10.68
C SER A 107 -20.03 -38.13 11.98
N LEU A 108 -21.27 -37.67 11.89
CA LEU A 108 -22.15 -37.43 13.04
C LEU A 108 -22.89 -38.69 13.49
N THR A 109 -23.17 -39.61 12.55
CA THR A 109 -23.90 -40.86 12.81
C THR A 109 -23.57 -41.90 11.75
N SER A 110 -23.58 -43.18 12.15
CA SER A 110 -23.51 -44.33 11.24
C SER A 110 -24.89 -44.78 10.73
N GLN A 111 -25.98 -44.26 11.29
CA GLN A 111 -27.36 -44.60 10.92
C GLN A 111 -28.18 -43.33 10.62
N PRO A 112 -27.96 -42.68 9.47
CA PRO A 112 -28.61 -41.41 9.15
C PRO A 112 -30.14 -41.53 9.09
N HIS A 113 -30.66 -42.63 8.55
CA HIS A 113 -32.11 -42.84 8.46
C HIS A 113 -32.78 -42.95 9.84
N GLN A 114 -32.13 -43.60 10.80
CA GLN A 114 -32.66 -43.72 12.16
C GLN A 114 -32.68 -42.36 12.87
N VAL A 115 -31.59 -41.59 12.76
CA VAL A 115 -31.48 -40.26 13.38
C VAL A 115 -32.48 -39.28 12.75
N LEU A 116 -32.69 -39.34 11.44
CA LEU A 116 -33.66 -38.47 10.77
C LEU A 116 -35.12 -38.87 11.02
N ALA A 117 -35.37 -40.11 11.43
CA ALA A 117 -36.71 -40.62 11.78
C ALA A 117 -36.99 -40.60 13.28
N SER A 118 -36.06 -40.10 14.11
CA SER A 118 -36.30 -39.95 15.54
C SER A 118 -37.31 -38.84 15.83
N ASP A 119 -37.77 -38.79 17.07
CA ASP A 119 -38.68 -37.74 17.51
C ASP A 119 -38.11 -36.34 17.23
N LEU A 120 -39.00 -35.45 16.80
CA LEU A 120 -38.66 -34.06 16.50
C LEU A 120 -38.42 -33.28 17.80
N VAL A 121 -37.73 -32.14 17.67
CA VAL A 121 -37.60 -31.18 18.76
C VAL A 121 -39.01 -30.73 19.21
N PRO A 122 -39.35 -30.82 20.51
CA PRO A 122 -40.64 -30.38 21.01
C PRO A 122 -40.91 -28.90 20.70
N TYR A 123 -42.15 -28.58 20.37
CA TYR A 123 -42.51 -27.20 20.00
C TYR A 123 -42.35 -26.19 21.16
N SER A 124 -42.51 -26.65 22.40
CA SER A 124 -42.26 -25.83 23.61
C SER A 124 -40.87 -25.22 23.63
N ASP A 125 -39.87 -25.99 23.20
CA ASP A 125 -38.46 -25.60 23.27
C ASP A 125 -38.18 -24.50 22.23
N VAL A 126 -38.78 -24.64 21.03
CA VAL A 126 -38.72 -23.63 19.97
C VAL A 126 -39.40 -22.32 20.40
N GLN A 127 -40.56 -22.41 21.05
CA GLN A 127 -41.26 -21.23 21.56
C GLN A 127 -40.49 -20.54 22.68
N GLN A 128 -39.93 -21.30 23.62
CA GLN A 128 -39.16 -20.75 24.73
C GLN A 128 -37.94 -19.97 24.23
N VAL A 129 -37.18 -20.50 23.27
CA VAL A 129 -36.05 -19.79 22.66
C VAL A 129 -36.49 -18.53 21.94
N SER A 130 -37.64 -18.57 21.26
CA SER A 130 -38.17 -17.42 20.53
C SER A 130 -38.64 -16.29 21.47
N ILE A 131 -39.27 -16.64 22.60
CA ILE A 131 -39.72 -15.70 23.62
C ILE A 131 -38.54 -15.08 24.37
N CYS A 132 -37.52 -15.88 24.72
CA CYS A 132 -36.32 -15.38 25.38
C CYS A 132 -35.47 -14.43 24.52
N ASN A 133 -35.60 -14.44 23.19
CA ASN A 133 -34.89 -13.50 22.31
C ASN A 133 -35.63 -12.17 22.11
N ILE A 134 -36.85 -12.03 22.63
CA ILE A 134 -37.70 -10.83 22.49
C ILE A 134 -37.72 -9.98 23.78
N LEU A 135 -37.19 -10.50 24.89
CA LEU A 135 -36.98 -9.78 26.15
C LEU A 135 -35.52 -9.32 26.26
#